data_AF-A0A318KYP1-F1
#
_entry.id   AF-A0A318KYP1-F1
#
_cell.length_a   1.000
_cell.length_b   1.000
_cell.length_c   1.000
_cell.angle_alpha   90.00
_cell.angle_beta   90.00
_cell.angle_gamma   90.00
#
_symmetry.space_group_name_H-M   'P 1'
#
loop_
_entity.id
_entity.type
_entity.pdbx_description
1 polymer ?
#
loop_
_entity_poly.entity_id
_entity_poly.type
_entity_poly.pdbx_seq_one_letter_code
_entity_poly.pdbx_strand_id
1 'polypeptide(L)' 'MWRYEKRLQYPVEIKHTDPKLAKMIISQLGGPDGELGASLRYLNQRYAMPYPNVAALLTDIGTEEYAHGWWK' A
#
# COMPACT_ATOMS: atom_id res chain seq x y z
N MET A 1 -1.68 10.58 -13.15
CA MET A 1 -2.98 10.97 -12.55
C MET A 1 -3.53 9.76 -11.82
N TRP A 2 -4.08 9.93 -10.62
CA TRP A 2 -4.66 8.84 -9.83
C TRP A 2 -6.11 8.60 -10.23
N ARG A 3 -6.54 7.33 -10.21
CA ARG A 3 -7.95 6.93 -10.33
C ARG A 3 -8.27 5.98 -9.19
N TYR A 4 -9.28 6.33 -8.41
CA TYR A 4 -9.81 5.44 -7.39
C TYR A 4 -10.87 4.52 -7.98
N GLU A 5 -10.86 3.26 -7.57
CA GLU A 5 -11.89 2.29 -7.90
C GLU A 5 -12.34 1.60 -6.62
N LYS A 6 -13.65 1.52 -6.38
CA LYS A 6 -14.22 0.91 -5.18
C LYS A 6 -14.24 -0.62 -5.29
N ARG A 7 -13.06 -1.20 -5.47
CA ARG A 7 -12.79 -2.64 -5.45
C ARG A 7 -11.45 -2.89 -4.77
N LEU A 8 -11.31 -4.04 -4.12
CA LEU A 8 -10.03 -4.49 -3.58
C LEU A 8 -9.19 -5.13 -4.71
N GLN A 9 -7.86 -5.07 -4.61
CA GLN A 9 -6.99 -5.79 -5.56
C GLN A 9 -7.13 -7.31 -5.40
N TYR A 10 -7.37 -7.75 -4.16
CA TYR A 10 -7.62 -9.14 -3.82
C TYR A 10 -8.89 -9.25 -2.95
N PRO A 11 -9.77 -10.24 -3.19
CA PRO A 11 -10.98 -10.43 -2.39
C PRO A 11 -10.63 -10.81 -0.94
N VAL A 12 -11.34 -10.22 0.02
CA VAL A 12 -11.17 -10.50 1.45
C VAL A 12 -12.40 -11.23 1.97
N GLU A 13 -12.17 -12.36 2.66
CA GLU A 13 -13.23 -13.17 3.26
C GLU A 13 -12.96 -13.38 4.76
N ILE A 14 -13.66 -12.62 5.61
CA ILE A 14 -13.57 -12.73 7.08
C ILE A 14 -14.74 -13.59 7.58
N LYS A 15 -14.43 -14.76 8.16
CA LYS A 15 -15.44 -15.69 8.67
C LYS A 15 -15.85 -15.41 10.13
N HIS A 16 -14.92 -14.88 10.92
CA HIS A 16 -15.11 -14.64 12.35
C HIS A 16 -14.42 -13.35 12.76
N THR A 17 -15.00 -12.65 13.73
CA THR A 17 -14.41 -11.45 14.31
C THR A 17 -13.25 -11.83 15.25
N ASP A 18 -12.06 -11.29 15.00
CA ASP A 18 -10.90 -11.42 15.90
C ASP A 18 -10.24 -10.05 16.16
N PRO A 19 -10.56 -9.42 17.31
CA PRO A 19 -9.99 -8.11 17.68
C PRO A 19 -8.47 -8.15 17.95
N LYS A 20 -7.92 -9.30 18.36
CA LYS A 20 -6.48 -9.42 18.61
C LYS A 20 -5.72 -9.43 17.30
N LEU A 21 -6.22 -10.18 16.32
CA LEU A 21 -5.66 -10.17 14.97
C LEU A 21 -5.80 -8.80 14.31
N ALA A 22 -6.96 -8.15 14.44
CA ALA A 22 -7.17 -6.79 13.91
C ALA A 22 -6.14 -5.79 14.47
N LYS A 23 -5.81 -5.88 15.78
CA LYS A 23 -4.77 -5.04 16.39
C LYS A 23 -3.38 -5.27 15.75
N MET A 24 -3.05 -6.51 15.41
CA MET A 24 -1.81 -6.83 14.70
C MET A 24 -1.83 -6.32 13.26
N ILE A 25 -2.95 -6.49 12.54
CA ILE A 25 -3.14 -6.01 11.18
C ILE A 25 -2.98 -4.49 11.06
N ILE A 26 -3.48 -3.71 12.02
CA ILE A 26 -3.33 -2.25 12.03
C ILE A 26 -1.85 -1.82 12.03
N SER A 27 -0.94 -2.62 12.60
CA SER A 27 0.50 -2.35 12.52
C SER A 27 1.03 -2.40 11.08
N GLN A 28 0.42 -3.20 10.21
CA GLN A 28 0.78 -3.26 8.80
C GLN A 28 0.17 -2.11 8.00
N LEU A 29 -0.91 -1.49 8.49
CA LEU A 29 -1.47 -0.30 7.86
C LEU A 29 -0.61 0.94 8.13
N GLY A 30 -0.31 1.22 9.40
CA GLY A 30 0.30 2.48 9.83
C GLY A 30 1.51 2.36 10.75
N GLY A 31 2.04 1.15 10.97
CA GLY A 31 3.27 0.95 11.72
C GLY A 31 4.52 1.41 10.95
N PRO A 32 5.69 1.37 11.59
CA PRO A 32 6.95 1.84 11.01
C PRO A 32 7.33 1.11 9.71
N ASP A 33 7.02 -0.19 9.63
CA ASP A 33 7.22 -1.03 8.45
C ASP A 33 5.88 -1.32 7.73
N GLY A 34 4.91 -0.42 7.87
CA GLY A 34 3.58 -0.56 7.27
C GLY A 34 3.51 -0.13 5.80
N GLU A 35 2.46 -0.56 5.12
CA GLU A 35 2.23 -0.35 3.69
C GLU A 35 2.05 1.13 3.33
N LEU A 36 1.49 1.94 4.24
CA LEU A 36 1.41 3.38 4.06
C LEU A 36 2.80 4.02 4.03
N GLY A 37 3.71 3.57 4.90
CA GLY A 37 5.10 4.04 4.90
C GLY A 37 5.84 3.63 3.63
N ALA A 38 5.68 2.37 3.21
CA ALA A 38 6.27 1.83 1.99
C ALA A 38 5.80 2.59 0.74
N SER A 39 4.48 2.71 0.55
CA SER A 39 3.88 3.42 -0.59
C SER A 39 4.34 4.87 -0.69
N LEU A 40 4.28 5.62 0.42
CA LEU A 40 4.72 7.02 0.44
C LEU A 40 6.22 7.15 0.15
N ARG A 41 7.05 6.21 0.63
CA ARG A 41 8.48 6.21 0.34
C ARG A 41 8.75 6.07 -1.15
N TYR A 42 8.16 5.08 -1.82
CA TYR A 42 8.37 4.89 -3.26
C TYR A 42 7.81 6.05 -4.09
N LEU A 43 6.61 6.55 -3.73
CA LEU A 43 5.98 7.68 -4.40
C LEU A 43 6.72 9.00 -4.21
N ASN A 44 7.43 9.18 -3.10
CA ASN A 44 8.29 10.35 -2.91
C ASN A 44 9.62 10.19 -3.66
N GLN A 45 10.23 9.01 -3.64
CA GLN A 45 11.50 8.73 -4.34
C GLN A 45 11.41 8.99 -5.85
N ARG A 46 10.26 8.73 -6.47
CA ARG A 46 10.08 8.95 -7.92
C ARG A 46 10.34 10.39 -8.35
N TYR A 47 10.08 11.39 -7.50
CA TYR A 47 10.22 12.81 -7.85
C TYR A 47 11.69 13.24 -7.98
N ALA A 48 12.60 12.52 -7.33
CA ALA A 48 14.03 12.77 -7.38
C ALA A 48 14.80 11.74 -8.24
N MET A 49 14.10 10.78 -8.86
CA MET A 49 14.73 9.68 -9.58
C MET A 49 15.22 10.14 -10.96
N PRO A 50 16.54 10.10 -11.24
CA PRO A 50 17.09 10.61 -12.51
C PRO A 50 16.81 9.69 -13.71
N TYR A 51 16.47 8.42 -13.46
CA TYR A 51 16.23 7.43 -14.51
C TYR A 51 14.72 7.25 -14.75
N PRO A 52 14.20 7.62 -15.94
CA PRO A 52 12.75 7.59 -16.20
C PRO A 52 12.10 6.21 -16.01
N ASN A 53 12.79 5.14 -16.38
CA ASN A 53 12.34 3.76 -16.19
C ASN A 53 12.23 3.37 -14.71
N VAL A 54 13.14 3.85 -13.87
CA VAL A 54 13.10 3.60 -12.43
C VAL A 54 12.01 4.44 -11.76
N ALA A 55 11.80 5.68 -12.22
CA ALA A 55 10.70 6.52 -11.74
C ALA A 55 9.32 5.89 -12.06
N ALA A 56 9.20 5.23 -13.22
CA ALA A 56 8.03 4.44 -13.58
C ALA A 56 7.86 3.24 -12.63
N LEU A 57 8.92 2.45 -12.43
CA LEU A 57 8.89 1.30 -11.52
C LEU A 57 8.49 1.70 -10.09
N LEU A 58 9.04 2.80 -9.56
CA LEU A 58 8.67 3.33 -8.25
C LEU A 58 7.21 3.79 -8.18
N THR A 59 6.66 4.26 -9.31
CA THR A 59 5.25 4.62 -9.41
C THR A 59 4.38 3.37 -9.39
N ASP A 60 4.76 2.31 -10.09
CA ASP A 60 4.04 1.04 -10.12
C ASP A 60 4.01 0.40 -8.73
N ILE A 61 5.18 0.24 -8.09
CA ILE A 61 5.30 -0.32 -6.74
C ILE A 61 4.55 0.58 -5.73
N GLY A 62 4.80 1.89 -5.75
CA GLY A 62 4.14 2.81 -4.82
C GLY A 62 2.61 2.82 -4.94
N THR A 63 2.08 2.54 -6.13
CA THR A 63 0.63 2.39 -6.37
C THR A 63 0.10 1.08 -5.81
N GLU A 64 0.84 -0.02 -6.01
CA GLU A 64 0.51 -1.34 -5.46
C GLU A 64 0.51 -1.34 -3.93
N GLU A 65 1.56 -0.82 -3.30
CA GLU A 65 1.64 -0.73 -1.83
C GLU A 65 0.55 0.17 -1.24
N TYR A 66 0.15 1.22 -1.98
CA TYR A 66 -0.95 2.06 -1.53
C TYR A 66 -2.26 1.28 -1.51
N ALA A 67 -2.42 0.34 -2.45
CA ALA A 67 -3.54 -0.56 -2.52
C ALA A 67 -3.47 -1.60 -1.36
N HIS A 68 -2.29 -2.12 -1.02
CA HIS A 68 -2.07 -3.10 0.06
C HIS A 68 -2.66 -2.67 1.42
N GLY A 69 -2.62 -1.37 1.73
CA GLY A 69 -3.22 -0.84 2.96
C GLY A 69 -4.75 -0.99 3.07
N TRP A 70 -5.47 -1.28 1.98
CA TRP A 70 -6.94 -1.25 1.98
C TRP A 70 -7.62 -2.61 2.20
N TRP A 71 -6.91 -3.73 2.09
CA TRP A 71 -7.49 -5.08 2.24
C TRP A 71 -6.85 -5.94 3.33
N LYS A 72 -5.86 -5.43 4.07
CA LYS A 72 -5.44 -6.08 5.31
C LYS A 72 -6.49 -5.83 6.39
#